data_AF-A0A949E9Y7-F1
#
_entry.id   AF-A0A949E9Y7-F1
#
_cell.length_a   1.000
_cell.length_b   1.000
_cell.length_c   1.000
_cell.angle_alpha   90.00
_cell.angle_beta   90.00
_cell.angle_gamma   90.00
#
_symmetry.space_group_name_H-M   'P 1'
#
loop_
_entity.id
_entity.type
_entity.pdbx_description
1 polymer ?
#
loop_
_entity_poly.entity_id
_entity_poly.type
_entity_poly.pdbx_seq_one_letter_code
_entity_poly.pdbx_strand_id
1 'polypeptide(L)'
;AFLKTQNVVLTGAQGVSLVFEQKREDLPKGYWYVSFDEKEALWKDAGGDHRVPGVDRYSDGGWYFRLGFFEDVWYDYRCLLCFCD
;
A
#
# COMPACT_ATOMS: atom_id res chain seq x y z
N ALA A 1 8.61 -5.02 -12.12
CA ALA A 1 9.93 -5.66 -12.30
C ALA A 1 10.72 -5.69 -10.99
N PHE A 2 10.96 -4.54 -10.33
CA PHE A 2 11.75 -4.45 -9.09
C PHE A 2 11.26 -5.34 -7.93
N LEU A 3 9.98 -5.31 -7.56
CA LEU A 3 9.50 -6.14 -6.43
C LEU A 3 9.70 -7.64 -6.62
N LYS A 4 9.58 -8.11 -7.87
CA LYS A 4 9.85 -9.51 -8.22
C LYS A 4 11.33 -9.87 -8.04
N THR A 5 12.26 -8.92 -8.19
CA THR A 5 13.69 -9.18 -7.91
C THR A 5 14.01 -9.18 -6.42
N GLN A 6 13.10 -8.68 -5.58
CA GLN A 6 13.28 -8.62 -4.12
C GLN A 6 12.61 -9.82 -3.41
N ASN A 7 12.14 -10.83 -4.14
CA ASN A 7 11.39 -11.99 -3.62
C ASN A 7 10.20 -11.60 -2.73
N VAL A 8 9.48 -10.54 -3.12
CA VAL A 8 8.39 -9.98 -2.34
C VAL A 8 7.11 -10.74 -2.59
N VAL A 9 6.41 -11.08 -1.53
CA VAL A 9 5.03 -11.54 -1.55
C VAL A 9 4.13 -10.34 -1.85
N LEU A 10 3.42 -10.40 -2.98
CA LEU A 10 2.46 -9.38 -3.39
C LEU A 10 1.15 -9.61 -2.65
N THR A 11 0.85 -8.74 -1.70
CA THR A 11 -0.24 -8.96 -0.72
C THR A 11 -1.44 -8.03 -0.89
N GLY A 12 -1.36 -7.01 -1.75
CA GLY A 12 -2.45 -6.07 -2.01
C GLY A 12 -3.08 -5.55 -0.71
N ALA A 13 -4.40 -5.66 -0.59
CA ALA A 13 -5.16 -5.16 0.57
C ALA A 13 -4.88 -5.96 1.85
N GLN A 14 -4.61 -7.27 1.73
CA GLN A 14 -4.36 -8.14 2.87
C GLN A 14 -3.10 -7.70 3.63
N GLY A 15 -2.05 -7.27 2.91
CA GLY A 15 -0.82 -6.76 3.50
C GLY A 15 -1.04 -5.48 4.32
N VAL A 16 -1.82 -4.52 3.78
CA VAL A 16 -2.16 -3.29 4.52
C VAL A 16 -2.95 -3.62 5.79
N SER A 17 -3.97 -4.47 5.69
CA SER A 17 -4.80 -4.86 6.84
C SER A 17 -3.97 -5.55 7.93
N LEU A 18 -3.08 -6.48 7.54
CA LEU A 18 -2.23 -7.20 8.49
C LEU A 18 -1.32 -6.24 9.28
N VAL A 19 -0.65 -5.33 8.58
CA VAL A 19 0.20 -4.31 9.23
C VAL A 19 -0.65 -3.39 10.10
N PHE A 20 -1.83 -2.98 9.63
CA PHE A 20 -2.70 -2.11 10.42
C PHE A 20 -3.18 -2.79 11.71
N GLU A 21 -3.50 -4.07 11.67
CA GLU A 21 -3.99 -4.81 12.85
C GLU A 21 -2.87 -5.12 13.85
N GLN A 22 -1.68 -5.48 13.36
CA GLN A 22 -0.62 -6.03 14.21
C GLN A 22 0.50 -5.04 14.54
N LYS A 23 0.71 -4.02 13.69
CA LYS A 23 1.93 -3.21 13.65
C LYS A 23 1.69 -1.72 13.42
N ARG A 24 0.43 -1.24 13.44
CA ARG A 24 0.14 0.17 13.12
C ARG A 24 0.87 1.16 14.02
N GLU A 25 1.06 0.86 15.30
CA GLU A 25 1.75 1.79 16.21
C GLU A 25 3.26 1.84 15.94
N ASP A 26 3.82 0.85 15.22
CA ASP A 26 5.23 0.83 14.81
C ASP A 26 5.49 1.67 13.55
N LEU A 27 4.43 2.09 12.83
CA LEU A 27 4.56 2.90 11.61
C LEU A 27 4.91 4.36 11.95
N PRO A 28 6.00 4.91 11.39
CA PRO A 28 6.30 6.34 11.48
C PRO A 28 5.13 7.25 11.11
N LYS A 29 4.99 8.35 11.84
CA LYS A 29 4.00 9.39 11.56
C LYS A 29 4.42 10.25 10.36
N GLY A 30 3.43 10.74 9.61
CA GLY A 30 3.64 11.62 8.46
C GLY A 30 3.90 10.90 7.13
N TYR A 31 3.72 9.58 7.09
CA TYR A 31 3.96 8.76 5.90
C TYR A 31 2.71 8.05 5.43
N TRP A 32 2.70 7.72 4.15
CA TRP A 32 1.59 7.06 3.45
C TRP A 32 2.07 5.69 3.02
N TYR A 33 1.42 4.65 3.51
CA TYR A 33 1.86 3.27 3.35
C TYR A 33 0.97 2.54 2.37
N VAL A 34 1.56 1.79 1.45
CA VAL A 34 0.83 1.01 0.45
C VAL A 34 1.38 -0.39 0.31
N SER A 35 0.51 -1.30 -0.10
CA SER A 35 0.89 -2.67 -0.47
C SER A 35 0.30 -2.96 -1.85
N PHE A 36 1.14 -3.50 -2.73
CA PHE A 36 0.78 -3.78 -4.11
C PHE A 36 0.40 -5.24 -4.29
N ASP A 37 -0.42 -5.48 -5.30
CA ASP A 37 -0.66 -6.80 -5.88
C ASP A 37 -0.24 -6.78 -7.36
N GLU A 38 -0.30 -7.92 -8.04
CA GLU A 38 -0.31 -7.95 -9.49
C GLU A 38 -1.46 -7.07 -10.01
N LYS A 39 -1.21 -6.31 -11.08
CA LYS A 39 -2.17 -5.33 -11.61
C LYS A 39 -3.56 -5.93 -11.84
N GLU A 40 -3.61 -7.11 -12.44
CA GLU A 40 -4.86 -7.80 -12.79
C GLU A 40 -5.63 -8.34 -11.57
N ALA A 41 -4.99 -8.42 -10.40
CA ALA A 41 -5.63 -8.79 -9.14
C ALA A 41 -6.23 -7.59 -8.40
N LEU A 42 -5.85 -6.36 -8.78
CA LEU A 42 -6.38 -5.15 -8.18
C LEU A 42 -7.80 -4.86 -8.68
N TRP A 43 -8.63 -4.32 -7.78
CA TRP A 43 -9.96 -3.87 -8.17
C TRP A 43 -9.86 -2.73 -9.19
N LYS A 44 -10.50 -2.91 -10.35
CA LYS A 44 -10.61 -1.90 -11.39
C LYS A 44 -11.90 -1.11 -11.17
N ASP A 45 -11.77 0.20 -11.02
CA ASP A 45 -12.93 1.06 -10.81
C ASP A 45 -13.69 1.38 -12.10
N ALA A 46 -14.80 2.10 -11.98
CA ALA A 46 -15.64 2.47 -13.12
C ALA A 46 -14.96 3.41 -14.13
N GLY A 47 -13.89 4.11 -13.72
CA GLY A 47 -13.06 4.93 -14.60
C GLY A 47 -12.04 4.11 -15.38
N GLY A 48 -11.82 2.86 -14.96
CA GLY A 48 -10.91 1.92 -15.59
C GLY A 48 -9.53 1.87 -14.94
N ASP A 49 -9.36 2.48 -13.77
CA ASP A 49 -8.08 2.50 -13.06
C ASP A 49 -8.01 1.39 -12.01
N HIS A 50 -6.82 0.82 -11.82
CA HIS A 50 -6.60 -0.21 -10.81
C HIS A 50 -6.29 0.44 -9.47
N ARG A 51 -7.04 0.03 -8.45
CA ARG A 51 -6.97 0.65 -7.12
C ARG A 51 -5.96 -0.03 -6.23
N VAL A 52 -4.99 0.74 -5.75
CA VAL A 52 -3.94 0.26 -4.84
C VAL A 52 -4.32 0.59 -3.40
N PRO A 53 -4.44 -0.40 -2.50
CA PRO A 53 -4.80 -0.15 -1.11
C PRO A 53 -3.66 0.51 -0.33
N GLY A 54 -4.04 1.40 0.58
CA GLY A 54 -3.10 2.12 1.42
C GLY A 54 -3.71 2.63 2.72
N VAL A 55 -2.81 3.00 3.63
CA VAL A 55 -3.14 3.67 4.88
C VAL A 55 -2.20 4.85 5.11
N ASP A 56 -2.78 6.00 5.43
CA ASP A 56 -2.05 7.21 5.77
C ASP A 56 -1.97 7.31 7.30
N ARG A 57 -0.75 7.51 7.81
CA ARG A 57 -0.52 7.84 9.22
C ARG A 57 -0.26 9.34 9.32
N TYR A 58 -1.28 10.08 9.74
CA TYR A 58 -1.16 11.52 9.88
C TYR A 58 -0.14 11.91 10.96
N SER A 59 0.41 13.13 10.87
CA SER A 59 1.42 13.65 11.79
C SER A 59 0.89 13.79 13.23
N ASP A 60 -0.42 13.99 13.39
CA ASP A 60 -1.12 14.01 14.68
C ASP A 60 -1.38 12.61 15.25
N GLY A 61 -1.10 11.54 14.50
CA GLY A 61 -1.40 10.17 14.89
C GLY A 61 -2.81 9.72 14.51
N GLY A 62 -3.49 10.41 13.61
CA GLY A 62 -4.68 9.88 12.94
C GLY A 62 -4.34 8.80 11.90
N TRP A 63 -5.38 8.07 11.47
CA TRP A 63 -5.30 7.05 10.43
C TRP A 63 -6.35 7.29 9.36
N TYR A 64 -6.01 7.03 8.10
CA TYR A 64 -6.96 7.08 7.00
C TYR A 64 -6.69 5.98 5.98
N PHE A 65 -7.72 5.19 5.66
CA PHE A 65 -7.64 4.21 4.59
C PHE A 65 -7.95 4.87 3.25
N ARG A 66 -7.12 4.58 2.25
CA ARG A 66 -7.25 5.15 0.91
C ARG A 66 -7.05 4.10 -0.18
N LEU A 67 -7.56 4.43 -1.36
CA LEU A 67 -7.23 3.75 -2.61
C LEU A 67 -6.41 4.71 -3.48
N GLY A 68 -5.16 4.34 -3.78
CA GLY A 68 -4.34 4.94 -4.83
C GLY A 68 -4.73 4.43 -6.21
N PHE A 69 -4.08 4.98 -7.24
CA PHE A 69 -4.20 4.55 -8.62
C PHE A 69 -2.89 3.87 -9.01
N PHE A 70 -2.96 2.65 -9.52
CA PHE A 70 -1.78 1.91 -9.96
C PHE A 70 -1.11 2.60 -11.16
N GLU A 71 -1.92 3.21 -12.01
CA GLU A 71 -1.53 3.90 -13.24
C GLU A 71 -0.79 5.23 -13.01
N ASP A 72 -0.94 5.83 -11.83
CA ASP A 72 -0.33 7.12 -11.51
C ASP A 72 1.18 6.99 -11.25
N VAL A 73 1.89 8.11 -11.41
CA VAL A 73 3.25 8.25 -10.86
C VAL A 73 3.14 8.48 -9.36
N TRP A 74 3.77 7.60 -8.59
CA TRP A 74 3.75 7.67 -7.13
C TRP A 74 4.82 8.64 -6.63
N TYR A 75 4.43 9.57 -5.76
CA TYR A 75 5.36 10.50 -5.12
C TYR A 75 6.27 9.80 -4.10
N ASP A 76 7.43 10.41 -3.85
CA ASP A 76 8.53 9.91 -3.02
C ASP A 76 8.21 9.79 -1.52
N TYR A 77 7.18 10.48 -1.04
CA TYR A 77 6.73 10.40 0.36
C TYR A 77 5.86 9.17 0.67
N ARG A 78 5.70 8.25 -0.29
CA ARG A 78 4.97 6.98 -0.09
C ARG A 78 5.92 5.83 0.23
N CYS A 79 5.58 5.08 1.27
CA CYS A 79 6.31 3.90 1.72
C CYS A 79 5.64 2.62 1.21
N LEU A 80 6.45 1.71 0.70
CA LEU A 80 5.99 0.38 0.34
C LEU A 80 6.05 -0.55 1.55
N LEU A 81 4.92 -1.17 1.88
CA LEU A 81 4.85 -2.32 2.77
C LEU A 81 5.24 -3.56 1.96
N CYS A 82 6.36 -4.16 2.33
CA CYS A 82 7.01 -5.21 1.59
C CYS A 82 7.11 -6.44 2.50
N PHE A 83 6.59 -7.58 2.03
CA PHE A 83 6.59 -8.84 2.77
C PHE A 83 7.51 -9.82 2.04
N CYS A 84 8.44 -10.43 2.75
CA CYS A 84 9.35 -11.44 2.21
C CYS A 84 9.28 -12.67 3.11
N ASP A 85 9.55 -13.84 2.53
CA ASP A 85 9.76 -15.09 3.27
C ASP A 85 11.15 -15.14 3.94
#